data_AF-A0A2I9D4B2-F1
#
_entry.id   AF-A0A2I9D4B2-F1
#
_cell.length_a   1.000
_cell.length_b   1.000
_cell.length_c   1.000
_cell.angle_alpha   90.00
_cell.angle_beta   90.00
_cell.angle_gamma   90.00
#
_symmetry.space_group_name_H-M   'P 1'
#
loop_
_entity.id
_entity.type
_entity.pdbx_description
1 polymer ?
#
loop_
_entity_poly.entity_id
_entity_poly.type
_entity_poly.pdbx_seq_one_letter_code
_entity_poly.pdbx_strand_id
1 'polypeptide(L)'
;MGEGYIVPDVLGEGLTLVLVGTAPSRISARARAYYANPENKFWRVLHEVGLTPRQLAPREYAILPQYGIGLTDVAKRHSGVDAALPEEAWAPDELRDKIRTYRPRIIAFTSKRGASETLGVPTGKLPYGPQLLPLEGAEVWVLPSTSPLGHNHFQLGPWQALADRVREVRSGMNRDSHGNEQDTGRVP
;
A
#
# COMPACT_ATOMS: atom_id res chain seq x y z
N MET A 1 -11.98 -14.82 6.84
CA MET A 1 -11.08 -13.65 6.97
C MET A 1 -9.82 -14.09 7.71
N GLY A 2 -8.62 -13.80 7.21
CA GLY A 2 -7.36 -13.78 7.98
C GLY A 2 -6.73 -15.09 8.47
N GLU A 3 -7.38 -16.25 8.33
CA GLU A 3 -6.80 -17.51 8.84
C GLU A 3 -5.45 -17.84 8.19
N GLY A 4 -4.45 -18.09 9.04
CA GLY A 4 -3.10 -18.46 8.65
C GLY A 4 -2.18 -17.31 8.23
N TYR A 5 -2.61 -16.04 8.34
CA TYR A 5 -1.75 -14.91 8.00
C TYR A 5 -0.60 -14.73 8.99
N ILE A 6 0.62 -14.51 8.48
CA ILE A 6 1.83 -14.33 9.30
C ILE A 6 1.81 -12.97 10.02
N VAL A 7 1.43 -11.92 9.28
CA VAL A 7 1.23 -10.56 9.80
C VAL A 7 -0.19 -10.13 9.41
N PRO A 8 -1.02 -9.65 10.36
CA PRO A 8 -2.37 -9.17 10.07
C PRO A 8 -2.39 -8.10 8.98
N ASP A 9 -3.47 -8.06 8.20
CA ASP A 9 -3.73 -6.92 7.34
C ASP A 9 -4.10 -5.69 8.18
N VAL A 10 -3.77 -4.51 7.64
CA VAL A 10 -4.28 -3.24 8.13
C VAL A 10 -5.18 -2.67 7.05
N LEU A 11 -6.45 -3.05 7.11
CA LEU A 11 -7.47 -2.66 6.13
C LEU A 11 -8.73 -2.20 6.85
N GLY A 12 -9.43 -1.29 6.22
CA GLY A 12 -10.67 -0.69 6.71
C GLY A 12 -11.30 0.16 5.62
N GLU A 13 -12.56 0.51 5.81
CA GLU A 13 -13.25 1.42 4.91
C GLU A 13 -12.66 2.84 5.00
N GLY A 14 -12.81 3.62 3.92
CA GLY A 14 -12.40 5.03 3.90
C GLY A 14 -10.90 5.30 3.82
N LEU A 15 -10.06 4.25 3.68
CA LEU A 15 -8.62 4.43 3.50
C LEU A 15 -8.30 5.16 2.19
N THR A 16 -7.43 6.18 2.26
CA THR A 16 -6.94 6.87 1.06
C THR A 16 -5.97 6.00 0.28
N LEU A 17 -5.07 5.33 0.99
CA LEU A 17 -3.96 4.57 0.41
C LEU A 17 -3.86 3.20 1.08
N VAL A 18 -3.64 2.15 0.30
CA VAL A 18 -3.14 0.86 0.80
C VAL A 18 -1.81 0.57 0.13
N LEU A 19 -0.77 0.39 0.93
CA LEU A 19 0.55 -0.04 0.47
C LEU A 19 0.60 -1.57 0.44
N VAL A 20 1.03 -2.12 -0.69
CA VAL A 20 1.02 -3.57 -0.95
C VAL A 20 2.42 -4.08 -1.18
N GLY A 21 2.94 -4.89 -0.24
CA GLY A 21 4.20 -5.59 -0.40
C GLY A 21 4.05 -6.94 -1.13
N THR A 22 5.16 -7.64 -1.31
CA THR A 22 5.17 -9.00 -1.88
C THR A 22 4.81 -10.04 -0.83
N ALA A 23 5.65 -10.14 0.19
CA ALA A 23 5.48 -11.00 1.35
C ALA A 23 6.25 -10.42 2.54
N PRO A 24 5.93 -10.80 3.79
CA PRO A 24 6.78 -10.47 4.92
C PRO A 24 8.17 -11.10 4.75
N SER A 25 9.22 -10.31 4.99
CA SER A 25 10.56 -10.87 5.16
C SER A 25 10.60 -11.82 6.37
N ARG A 26 11.61 -12.70 6.47
CA ARG A 26 11.78 -13.55 7.68
C ARG A 26 11.88 -12.73 8.97
N ILE A 27 12.45 -11.52 8.91
CA ILE A 27 12.52 -10.59 10.05
C ILE A 27 11.13 -10.05 10.39
N SER A 28 10.39 -9.58 9.38
CA SER A 28 9.00 -9.12 9.50
C SER A 28 8.08 -10.18 10.09
N ALA A 29 8.22 -11.43 9.62
CA ALA A 29 7.44 -12.57 10.10
C ALA A 29 7.68 -12.85 11.58
N ARG A 30 8.95 -12.92 12.01
CA ARG A 30 9.31 -13.12 13.43
C ARG A 30 8.84 -11.96 14.31
N ALA A 31 8.91 -10.74 13.80
CA ALA A 31 8.48 -9.54 14.52
C ALA A 31 6.96 -9.33 14.52
N ARG A 32 6.20 -10.08 13.72
CA ARG A 32 4.78 -9.85 13.42
C ARG A 32 4.50 -8.39 13.04
N ALA A 33 5.35 -7.85 12.18
CA ALA A 33 5.34 -6.43 11.80
C ALA A 33 5.79 -6.25 10.35
N TYR A 34 5.28 -5.22 9.68
CA TYR A 34 5.66 -4.90 8.29
C TYR A 34 7.03 -4.22 8.21
N TYR A 35 7.76 -4.55 7.14
CA TYR A 35 9.07 -3.96 6.83
C TYR A 35 10.02 -3.85 8.04
N ALA A 36 10.11 -4.91 8.86
CA ALA A 36 10.82 -4.88 10.14
C ALA A 36 12.35 -5.04 10.03
N ASN A 37 12.88 -5.30 8.83
CA ASN A 37 14.32 -5.27 8.61
C ASN A 37 14.83 -3.83 8.80
N PRO A 38 15.78 -3.56 9.72
CA PRO A 38 16.31 -2.21 9.96
C PRO A 38 16.92 -1.53 8.72
N GLU A 39 17.42 -2.30 7.77
CA GLU A 39 17.97 -1.78 6.51
C GLU A 39 16.89 -1.46 5.46
N ASN A 40 15.64 -1.86 5.71
CA ASN A 40 14.53 -1.52 4.82
C ASN A 40 14.14 -0.06 5.02
N LYS A 41 14.15 0.70 3.93
CA LYS A 41 13.94 2.15 3.96
C LYS A 41 12.47 2.56 4.18
N PHE A 42 11.52 1.62 4.20
CA PHE A 42 10.08 1.88 4.16
C PHE A 42 9.62 2.93 5.16
N TRP A 43 9.86 2.70 6.45
CA TRP A 43 9.37 3.60 7.51
C TRP A 43 10.03 4.98 7.47
N ARG A 44 11.31 5.03 7.09
CA ARG A 44 12.02 6.29 6.87
C ARG A 44 11.42 7.04 5.67
N VAL A 45 11.18 6.35 4.57
CA VAL A 45 10.61 6.93 3.34
C VAL A 45 9.20 7.47 3.58
N LEU A 46 8.33 6.75 4.30
CA LEU A 46 6.99 7.26 4.63
C LEU A 46 7.03 8.61 5.37
N HIS A 47 7.99 8.77 6.27
CA HIS A 47 8.21 10.03 6.98
C HIS A 47 8.82 11.09 6.07
N GLU A 48 9.89 10.76 5.33
CA GLU A 48 10.59 11.70 4.43
C GLU A 48 9.65 12.32 3.39
N VAL A 49 8.72 11.54 2.83
CA VAL A 49 7.76 12.03 1.83
C VAL A 49 6.49 12.63 2.45
N GLY A 50 6.38 12.61 3.78
CA GLY A 50 5.26 13.19 4.52
C GLY A 50 3.95 12.40 4.43
N LEU A 51 4.02 11.08 4.22
CA LEU A 51 2.86 10.18 4.39
C LEU A 51 2.55 9.93 5.87
N THR A 52 3.58 10.00 6.73
CA THR A 52 3.44 9.99 8.19
C THR A 52 4.15 11.21 8.80
N PRO A 53 3.64 11.79 9.91
CA PRO A 53 4.21 13.01 10.51
C PRO A 53 5.54 12.75 11.26
N ARG A 54 5.87 11.50 11.51
CA ARG A 54 7.13 11.04 12.10
C ARG A 54 7.50 9.69 11.51
N GLN A 55 8.75 9.27 11.70
CA GLN A 55 9.16 7.90 11.41
C GLN A 55 8.56 6.95 12.46
N LEU A 56 7.75 6.00 12.00
CA LEU A 56 7.18 4.95 12.84
C LEU A 56 8.17 3.78 12.99
N ALA A 57 8.17 3.14 14.16
CA ALA A 57 8.79 1.85 14.32
C ALA A 57 7.90 0.76 13.68
N PRO A 58 8.48 -0.37 13.19
CA PRO A 58 7.70 -1.44 12.59
C PRO A 58 6.52 -1.94 13.44
N ARG A 59 6.66 -1.96 14.77
CA ARG A 59 5.61 -2.40 15.70
C ARG A 59 4.39 -1.46 15.75
N GLU A 60 4.55 -0.23 15.28
CA GLU A 60 3.50 0.78 15.27
C GLU A 60 2.63 0.71 14.00
N TYR A 61 2.87 -0.25 13.11
CA TYR A 61 2.20 -0.33 11.80
C TYR A 61 0.67 -0.24 11.85
N ALA A 62 0.05 -0.74 12.92
CA ALA A 62 -1.39 -0.74 13.11
C ALA A 62 -2.00 0.67 13.31
N ILE A 63 -1.19 1.72 13.57
CA ILE A 63 -1.69 3.09 13.70
C ILE A 63 -1.86 3.81 12.36
N LEU A 64 -1.32 3.26 11.27
CA LEU A 64 -1.39 3.86 9.92
C LEU A 64 -2.80 4.27 9.45
N PRO A 65 -3.91 3.59 9.84
CA PRO A 65 -5.25 4.02 9.49
C PRO A 65 -5.62 5.40 10.03
N GLN A 66 -5.02 5.85 11.15
CA GLN A 66 -5.17 7.23 11.65
C GLN A 66 -4.66 8.26 10.65
N TYR A 67 -3.72 7.85 9.80
CA TYR A 67 -3.19 8.63 8.69
C TYR A 67 -3.83 8.22 7.37
N GLY A 68 -4.97 7.51 7.34
CA GLY A 68 -5.64 7.08 6.11
C GLY A 68 -4.83 6.09 5.25
N ILE A 69 -3.93 5.32 5.85
CA ILE A 69 -3.04 4.37 5.17
C ILE A 69 -3.30 2.95 5.70
N GLY A 70 -3.41 1.99 4.79
CA GLY A 70 -3.46 0.55 5.07
C GLY A 70 -2.25 -0.22 4.58
N LEU A 71 -2.16 -1.48 4.99
CA LEU A 71 -1.09 -2.43 4.63
C LEU A 71 -1.66 -3.81 4.33
N THR A 72 -1.14 -4.44 3.28
CA THR A 72 -1.30 -5.87 2.99
C THR A 72 -0.10 -6.33 2.17
N ASP A 73 0.00 -7.63 1.94
CA ASP A 73 0.92 -8.22 0.95
C ASP A 73 0.15 -9.09 -0.04
N VAL A 74 0.73 -9.35 -1.21
CA VAL A 74 0.19 -10.32 -2.18
C VAL A 74 0.26 -11.75 -1.62
N ALA A 75 1.34 -12.09 -0.92
CA ALA A 75 1.55 -13.37 -0.26
C ALA A 75 1.48 -13.20 1.26
N LYS A 76 0.39 -13.69 1.87
CA LYS A 76 0.09 -13.48 3.31
C LYS A 76 0.51 -14.62 4.23
N ARG A 77 0.69 -15.82 3.68
CA ARG A 77 0.91 -17.07 4.43
C ARG A 77 2.32 -17.62 4.33
N HIS A 78 3.19 -16.95 3.56
CA HIS A 78 4.58 -17.31 3.37
C HIS A 78 5.49 -16.13 3.69
N SER A 79 6.74 -16.40 4.06
CA SER A 79 7.73 -15.36 4.34
C SER A 79 9.09 -15.69 3.72
N GLY A 80 9.79 -14.68 3.23
CA GLY A 80 11.04 -14.91 2.50
C GLY A 80 11.37 -13.77 1.55
N VAL A 81 12.43 -13.97 0.77
CA VAL A 81 12.70 -13.15 -0.42
C VAL A 81 11.85 -13.67 -1.57
N ASP A 82 11.45 -12.79 -2.49
CA ASP A 82 10.54 -13.11 -3.58
C ASP A 82 10.93 -14.37 -4.38
N ALA A 83 12.23 -14.57 -4.65
CA ALA A 83 12.75 -15.70 -5.41
C ALA A 83 12.69 -17.05 -4.69
N ALA A 84 12.44 -17.06 -3.37
CA ALA A 84 12.35 -18.26 -2.54
C ALA A 84 10.90 -18.58 -2.14
N LEU A 85 9.92 -17.78 -2.60
CA LEU A 85 8.51 -18.06 -2.36
C LEU A 85 8.03 -19.10 -3.36
N PRO A 86 7.26 -20.10 -2.91
CA PRO A 86 6.65 -21.07 -3.82
C PRO A 86 5.50 -20.40 -4.61
N GLU A 87 5.09 -20.99 -5.74
CA GLU A 87 4.10 -20.38 -6.64
C GLU A 87 2.74 -20.18 -5.95
N GLU A 88 2.32 -21.13 -5.12
CA GLU A 88 1.10 -21.08 -4.32
C GLU A 88 1.11 -20.00 -3.21
N ALA A 89 2.26 -19.35 -2.98
CA ALA A 89 2.32 -18.26 -2.02
C ALA A 89 1.58 -17.01 -2.50
N TRP A 90 1.54 -16.79 -3.81
CA TRP A 90 0.98 -15.58 -4.42
C TRP A 90 -0.54 -15.69 -4.51
N ALA A 91 -1.25 -14.78 -3.82
CA ALA A 91 -2.71 -14.76 -3.79
C ALA A 91 -3.26 -13.41 -4.31
N PRO A 92 -3.01 -13.04 -5.59
CA PRO A 92 -3.49 -11.78 -6.15
C PRO A 92 -5.03 -11.70 -6.20
N ASP A 93 -5.73 -12.83 -6.28
CA ASP A 93 -7.20 -12.87 -6.23
C ASP A 93 -7.73 -12.49 -4.85
N GLU A 94 -7.12 -13.00 -3.76
CA GLU A 94 -7.45 -12.55 -2.40
C GLU A 94 -7.20 -11.05 -2.23
N LEU A 95 -6.15 -10.51 -2.84
CA LEU A 95 -5.89 -9.07 -2.84
C LEU A 95 -6.99 -8.30 -3.58
N ARG A 96 -7.41 -8.76 -4.77
CA ARG A 96 -8.51 -8.14 -5.53
C ARG A 96 -9.80 -8.11 -4.72
N ASP A 97 -10.14 -9.20 -4.05
CA ASP A 97 -11.35 -9.26 -3.21
C ASP A 97 -11.29 -8.27 -2.04
N LYS A 98 -10.12 -8.10 -1.40
CA LYS A 98 -9.91 -7.06 -0.38
C LYS A 98 -10.11 -5.67 -0.95
N ILE A 99 -9.59 -5.38 -2.15
CA ILE A 99 -9.73 -4.07 -2.79
C ILE A 99 -11.21 -3.79 -3.11
N ARG A 100 -11.93 -4.78 -3.65
CA ARG A 100 -13.39 -4.67 -3.90
C ARG A 100 -14.18 -4.40 -2.63
N THR A 101 -13.78 -5.04 -1.53
CA THR A 101 -14.44 -4.93 -0.22
C THR A 101 -14.20 -3.57 0.42
N TYR A 102 -12.93 -3.18 0.59
CA TYR A 102 -12.56 -1.98 1.34
C TYR A 102 -12.52 -0.69 0.51
N ARG A 103 -12.53 -0.82 -0.83
CA ARG A 103 -12.58 0.27 -1.82
C ARG A 103 -11.64 1.44 -1.49
N PRO A 104 -10.34 1.19 -1.25
CA PRO A 104 -9.40 2.29 -1.04
C PRO A 104 -9.28 3.13 -2.31
N ARG A 105 -8.96 4.42 -2.15
CA ARG A 105 -8.82 5.33 -3.30
C ARG A 105 -7.59 4.98 -4.15
N ILE A 106 -6.49 4.61 -3.49
CA ILE A 106 -5.21 4.31 -4.12
C ILE A 106 -4.67 2.98 -3.57
N ILE A 107 -4.19 2.12 -4.46
CA ILE A 107 -3.33 0.98 -4.16
C ILE A 107 -1.93 1.28 -4.68
N ALA A 108 -0.91 1.14 -3.83
CA ALA A 108 0.46 1.31 -4.25
C ALA A 108 1.30 0.08 -3.93
N PHE A 109 1.72 -0.64 -4.98
CA PHE A 109 2.66 -1.74 -4.84
C PHE A 109 4.04 -1.20 -4.48
N THR A 110 4.61 -1.65 -3.37
CA THR A 110 5.91 -1.18 -2.89
C THR A 110 7.08 -1.83 -3.65
N SER A 111 6.81 -2.60 -4.70
CA SER A 111 7.82 -3.14 -5.62
C SER A 111 7.17 -3.49 -6.96
N LYS A 112 7.99 -3.55 -8.02
CA LYS A 112 7.51 -4.06 -9.32
C LYS A 112 7.06 -5.52 -9.26
N ARG A 113 7.65 -6.34 -8.37
CA ARG A 113 7.29 -7.76 -8.26
C ARG A 113 5.85 -7.94 -7.79
N GLY A 114 5.45 -7.25 -6.71
CA GLY A 114 4.06 -7.31 -6.23
C GLY A 114 3.05 -6.84 -7.28
N ALA A 115 3.40 -5.79 -8.01
CA ALA A 115 2.59 -5.31 -9.14
C ALA A 115 2.51 -6.33 -10.27
N SER A 116 3.64 -6.94 -10.66
CA SER A 116 3.71 -7.94 -11.73
C SER A 116 2.84 -9.16 -11.44
N GLU A 117 2.90 -9.69 -10.21
CA GLU A 117 2.09 -10.84 -9.80
C GLU A 117 0.59 -10.53 -9.79
N THR A 118 0.21 -9.28 -9.50
CA THR A 118 -1.20 -8.89 -9.41
C THR A 118 -1.79 -8.50 -10.75
N LEU A 119 -1.00 -7.82 -11.58
CA LEU A 119 -1.43 -7.26 -12.87
C LEU A 119 -1.21 -8.22 -14.04
N GLY A 120 -0.43 -9.29 -13.86
CA GLY A 120 -0.08 -10.22 -14.94
C GLY A 120 0.83 -9.59 -16.01
N VAL A 121 1.52 -8.49 -15.67
CA VAL A 121 2.40 -7.74 -16.58
C VAL A 121 3.85 -7.89 -16.11
N PRO A 122 4.79 -8.30 -16.98
CA PRO A 122 6.20 -8.44 -16.61
C PRO A 122 6.80 -7.16 -16.03
N THR A 123 7.66 -7.29 -15.01
CA THR A 123 8.30 -6.15 -14.31
C THR A 123 9.01 -5.16 -15.24
N GLY A 124 9.61 -5.64 -16.33
CA GLY A 124 10.26 -4.79 -17.34
C GLY A 124 9.31 -3.85 -18.10
N LYS A 125 8.01 -4.16 -18.12
CA LYS A 125 6.97 -3.36 -18.77
C LYS A 125 6.19 -2.46 -17.80
N LEU A 126 6.50 -2.53 -16.50
CA LEU A 126 5.86 -1.71 -15.47
C LEU A 126 6.72 -0.48 -15.18
N PRO A 127 6.31 0.74 -15.57
CA PRO A 127 6.97 1.96 -15.13
C PRO A 127 6.66 2.23 -13.65
N TYR A 128 7.53 2.98 -12.97
CA TYR A 128 7.21 3.51 -11.64
C TYR A 128 6.21 4.66 -11.74
N GLY A 129 5.41 4.86 -10.69
CA GLY A 129 4.37 5.89 -10.62
C GLY A 129 2.97 5.34 -10.93
N PRO A 130 2.01 6.21 -11.31
CA PRO A 130 0.64 5.83 -11.58
C PRO A 130 0.56 4.91 -12.81
N GLN A 131 -0.33 3.93 -12.77
CA GLN A 131 -0.64 3.03 -13.87
C GLN A 131 -1.93 3.46 -14.56
N LEU A 132 -2.05 3.15 -15.85
CA LEU A 132 -3.18 3.59 -16.68
C LEU A 132 -4.51 2.95 -16.26
N LEU A 133 -4.49 1.67 -15.90
CA LEU A 133 -5.69 0.92 -15.58
C LEU A 133 -5.89 0.84 -14.06
N PRO A 134 -7.11 1.10 -13.57
CA PRO A 134 -7.43 0.89 -12.17
C PRO A 134 -7.47 -0.61 -11.83
N LEU A 135 -7.34 -0.92 -10.54
CA LEU A 135 -7.51 -2.26 -9.99
C LEU A 135 -8.74 -2.25 -9.10
N GLU A 136 -9.81 -2.91 -9.54
CA GLU A 136 -11.06 -3.00 -8.78
C GLU A 136 -11.63 -1.62 -8.36
N GLY A 137 -11.47 -0.62 -9.24
CA GLY A 137 -11.92 0.76 -9.01
C GLY A 137 -10.91 1.68 -8.29
N ALA A 138 -9.80 1.13 -7.78
CA ALA A 138 -8.75 1.92 -7.13
C ALA A 138 -7.67 2.38 -8.14
N GLU A 139 -7.14 3.59 -7.93
CA GLU A 139 -5.97 4.09 -8.66
C GLU A 139 -4.75 3.23 -8.29
N VAL A 140 -3.94 2.83 -9.28
CA VAL A 140 -2.81 1.91 -9.07
C VAL A 140 -1.48 2.62 -9.22
N TRP A 141 -0.57 2.38 -8.28
CA TRP A 141 0.79 2.87 -8.31
C TRP A 141 1.80 1.73 -8.18
N VAL A 142 2.95 1.88 -8.84
CA VAL A 142 4.10 0.99 -8.69
C VAL A 142 5.29 1.79 -8.19
N LEU A 143 5.85 1.39 -7.06
CA LEU A 143 6.92 2.12 -6.39
C LEU A 143 8.25 1.37 -6.44
N PRO A 144 9.39 2.08 -6.40
CA PRO A 144 10.70 1.49 -6.18
C PRO A 144 10.77 0.77 -4.83
N SER A 145 11.30 -0.45 -4.84
CA SER A 145 11.45 -1.25 -3.62
C SER A 145 12.36 -0.57 -2.59
N THR A 146 11.91 -0.55 -1.34
CA THR A 146 12.66 -0.04 -0.19
C THR A 146 13.57 -1.11 0.46
N SER A 147 13.50 -2.36 -0.02
CA SER A 147 14.34 -3.46 0.43
C SER A 147 15.83 -3.20 0.16
N PRO A 148 16.76 -3.69 1.00
CA PRO A 148 18.21 -3.60 0.74
C PRO A 148 18.62 -4.17 -0.62
N LEU A 149 17.99 -5.28 -1.03
CA LEU A 149 18.24 -5.92 -2.34
C LEU A 149 17.85 -5.03 -3.53
N GLY A 150 16.93 -4.08 -3.32
CA GLY A 150 16.49 -3.12 -4.33
C GLY A 150 17.29 -1.82 -4.34
N HIS A 151 18.36 -1.71 -3.53
CA HIS A 151 19.01 -0.41 -3.27
C HIS A 151 19.45 0.32 -4.55
N ASN A 152 20.02 -0.38 -5.52
CA ASN A 152 20.51 0.21 -6.78
C ASN A 152 19.41 0.77 -7.68
N HIS A 153 18.16 0.38 -7.45
CA HIS A 153 17.00 0.83 -8.23
C HIS A 153 16.08 1.76 -7.44
N PHE A 154 16.42 2.07 -6.19
CA PHE A 154 15.60 2.92 -5.34
C PHE A 154 15.63 4.37 -5.83
N GLN A 155 14.45 4.97 -5.93
CA GLN A 155 14.26 6.38 -6.25
C GLN A 155 13.18 6.96 -5.35
N LEU A 156 13.43 8.13 -4.77
CA LEU A 156 12.46 8.79 -3.89
C LEU A 156 11.32 9.47 -4.67
N GLY A 157 11.58 9.88 -5.91
CA GLY A 157 10.62 10.63 -6.76
C GLY A 157 9.23 10.00 -6.86
N PRO A 158 9.09 8.70 -7.20
CA PRO A 158 7.78 8.06 -7.25
C PRO A 158 7.06 7.99 -5.89
N TRP A 159 7.80 7.87 -4.79
CA TRP A 159 7.24 7.91 -3.43
C TRP A 159 6.75 9.32 -3.08
N GLN A 160 7.49 10.37 -3.47
CA GLN A 160 7.08 11.75 -3.28
C GLN A 160 5.82 12.08 -4.08
N ALA A 161 5.78 11.69 -5.35
CA ALA A 161 4.62 11.90 -6.21
C ALA A 161 3.36 11.18 -5.67
N LEU A 162 3.52 9.97 -5.12
CA LEU A 162 2.42 9.28 -4.43
C LEU A 162 1.94 10.09 -3.21
N ALA A 163 2.86 10.61 -2.41
CA ALA A 163 2.50 11.40 -1.23
C ALA A 163 1.74 12.68 -1.60
N ASP A 164 2.17 13.37 -2.67
CA ASP A 164 1.50 14.55 -3.20
C ASP A 164 0.08 14.18 -3.64
N ARG A 165 -0.07 13.07 -4.38
CA ARG A 165 -1.37 12.55 -4.80
C ARG A 165 -2.30 12.21 -3.63
N VAL A 166 -1.77 11.59 -2.58
CA VAL A 166 -2.54 11.29 -1.36
C VAL A 166 -3.08 12.58 -0.72
N ARG A 167 -2.28 13.66 -0.67
CA ARG A 167 -2.73 14.96 -0.14
C ARG A 167 -3.82 15.58 -1.00
N GLU A 168 -3.71 15.48 -2.33
CA GLU A 168 -4.76 15.93 -3.25
C GLU A 168 -6.10 15.22 -3.01
N VAL A 169 -6.07 13.88 -2.93
CA VAL A 169 -7.28 13.07 -2.73
C VAL A 169 -7.94 13.41 -1.41
N ARG A 170 -7.18 13.57 -0.32
CA ARG A 170 -7.71 13.99 0.99
C ARG A 170 -8.32 15.38 0.97
N SER A 171 -7.68 16.31 0.26
CA SER A 171 -8.19 17.68 0.12
C SER A 171 -9.49 17.71 -0.68
N GLY A 172 -9.65 16.83 -1.68
CA GLY A 172 -10.91 16.62 -2.40
C GLY A 172 -12.01 16.07 -1.51
N MET A 173 -11.73 15.02 -0.73
CA MET A 173 -12.70 14.41 0.18
C MET A 173 -13.24 15.41 1.21
N ASN A 174 -12.40 16.28 1.75
CA ASN A 174 -12.86 17.30 2.70
C ASN A 174 -13.81 18.32 2.06
N ARG A 175 -13.66 18.63 0.76
CA ARG A 175 -14.56 19.57 0.06
C ARG A 175 -15.92 18.93 -0.23
N ASP A 176 -15.94 17.67 -0.64
CA ASP A 176 -17.18 16.95 -0.98
C ASP A 176 -18.08 16.75 0.26
N SER A 177 -17.49 16.54 1.44
CA SER A 177 -18.23 16.41 2.71
C SER A 177 -18.90 17.70 3.20
N HIS A 178 -18.38 18.88 2.81
CA HIS A 178 -18.94 20.19 3.22
C HIS A 178 -19.94 20.77 2.21
N GLY A 179 -20.08 20.16 1.04
CA GLY A 179 -20.97 20.64 -0.03
C GLY A 179 -22.42 20.16 0.06
N ASN A 180 -22.78 19.32 1.04
CA ASN A 180 -24.09 18.66 1.09
C ASN A 180 -25.01 19.12 2.24
N GLU A 181 -24.67 20.22 2.93
CA GLU A 181 -25.41 20.70 4.12
C GLU A 181 -26.16 22.03 3.90
N GLN A 182 -26.31 22.52 2.66
CA GLN A 182 -27.09 23.72 2.35
C GLN A 182 -28.02 23.56 1.15
N ASP A 183 -28.98 22.65 1.21
CA ASP A 183 -30.23 22.79 0.43
C ASP A 183 -31.37 21.94 0.98
N THR A 184 -31.80 22.18 2.23
CA THR A 184 -33.15 21.79 2.64
C THR A 184 -33.77 22.89 3.49
N GLY A 185 -34.70 23.65 2.91
CA GLY A 185 -35.69 24.40 3.68
C GLY A 185 -35.80 25.88 3.38
N ARG A 186 -36.07 26.24 2.11
CA ARG A 186 -36.88 27.43 1.85
C ARG A 186 -37.84 27.19 0.69
N VAL A 187 -39.08 26.91 1.02
CA VAL A 187 -40.23 27.06 0.11
C VAL A 187 -41.32 27.79 0.92
N PRO A 188 -41.95 28.83 0.32
CA PRO A 188 -42.65 29.91 1.04
C PRO A 188 -43.94 29.52 1.75
#